data_AF-A0A1G1R5V2-F1
#
_entry.id   AF-A0A1G1R5V2-F1
#
_cell.length_a   1.000
_cell.length_b   1.000
_cell.length_c   1.000
_cell.angle_alpha   90.00
_cell.angle_beta   90.00
_cell.angle_gamma   90.00
#
_symmetry.space_group_name_H-M   'P 1'
#
loop_
_entity.id
_entity.type
_entity.pdbx_description
1 polymer ?
#
loop_
_entity_poly.entity_id
_entity_poly.type
_entity_poly.pdbx_seq_one_letter_code
_entity_poly.pdbx_strand_id
1 'polypeptide(L)'
;MVQNKRERLRMKLLDELYQFHVSEKGKQAIFPLNLININPEKWFALEYLAEKELIRLRKQDGHYVAKITSYGIKQMNNSKLYKKQLIRFSTIATNGI
;
A
#
# COMPACT_ATOMS: atom_id res chain seq x y z
N MET A 1 13.11 13.22 -10.50
CA MET A 1 11.67 13.02 -10.84
C MET A 1 11.22 11.55 -10.98
N VAL A 2 12.10 10.53 -10.94
CA VAL A 2 11.72 9.09 -10.99
C VAL A 2 11.35 8.51 -9.61
N GLN A 3 11.99 8.99 -8.55
CA GLN A 3 11.78 8.53 -7.16
C GLN A 3 10.31 8.71 -6.72
N ASN A 4 9.70 9.84 -7.07
CA ASN A 4 8.28 10.12 -6.80
C ASN A 4 7.33 9.13 -7.48
N LYS A 5 7.66 8.57 -8.65
CA LYS A 5 6.78 7.60 -9.33
C LYS A 5 6.80 6.25 -8.61
N ARG A 6 8.00 5.76 -8.24
CA ARG A 6 8.17 4.48 -7.52
C ARG A 6 7.56 4.53 -6.13
N GLU A 7 7.74 5.64 -5.42
CA GLU A 7 7.14 5.84 -4.11
C GLU A 7 5.61 5.87 -4.18
N ARG A 8 5.04 6.60 -5.14
CA ARG A 8 3.59 6.60 -5.39
C ARG A 8 3.07 5.21 -5.72
N LEU A 9 3.78 4.43 -6.52
CA LEU A 9 3.38 3.05 -6.83
C LEU A 9 3.34 2.17 -5.57
N ARG A 10 4.37 2.24 -4.72
CA ARG A 10 4.42 1.49 -3.45
C ARG A 10 3.26 1.88 -2.53
N MET A 11 3.01 3.18 -2.37
CA MET A 11 1.91 3.67 -1.54
C MET A 11 0.54 3.30 -2.11
N LYS A 12 0.38 3.35 -3.43
CA LYS A 12 -0.84 2.92 -4.11
C LYS A 12 -1.09 1.43 -3.89
N LEU A 13 -0.07 0.60 -4.04
CA LEU A 13 -0.17 -0.84 -3.83
C LEU A 13 -0.49 -1.20 -2.38
N LEU A 14 0.11 -0.48 -1.43
CA LEU A 14 -0.20 -0.66 -0.01
C LEU A 14 -1.65 -0.26 0.32
N ASP A 15 -2.17 0.82 -0.28
CA ASP A 15 -3.57 1.19 -0.13
C ASP A 15 -4.50 0.17 -0.79
N GLU A 16 -4.18 -0.35 -1.98
CA GLU A 16 -4.94 -1.43 -2.62
C GLU A 16 -5.03 -2.66 -1.70
N LEU A 17 -3.92 -3.09 -1.10
CA LEU A 17 -3.90 -4.22 -0.17
C LEU A 17 -4.67 -3.92 1.13
N TYR A 18 -4.63 -2.69 1.62
CA TYR A 18 -5.43 -2.25 2.76
C TYR A 18 -6.94 -2.30 2.45
N GLN A 19 -7.36 -1.74 1.31
CA GLN A 19 -8.76 -1.75 0.91
C GLN A 19 -9.27 -3.18 0.68
N PHE A 20 -8.45 -4.02 0.06
CA PHE A 20 -8.75 -5.44 -0.10
C PHE A 20 -8.92 -6.13 1.25
N HIS A 21 -8.01 -5.89 2.20
CA HIS A 21 -8.12 -6.41 3.56
C HIS A 21 -9.43 -6.01 4.24
N VAL A 22 -9.84 -4.74 4.12
CA VAL A 22 -11.08 -4.22 4.70
C VAL A 22 -12.31 -4.83 4.02
N SER A 23 -12.35 -4.88 2.69
CA SER A 23 -13.48 -5.41 1.92
C SER A 23 -13.66 -6.93 2.12
N GLU A 24 -12.57 -7.68 2.11
CA GLU A 24 -12.58 -9.14 2.14
C GLU A 24 -12.43 -9.72 3.56
N LYS A 25 -12.63 -8.92 4.61
CA LYS A 25 -12.53 -9.35 6.02
C LYS A 25 -11.19 -10.03 6.37
N GLY A 26 -10.10 -9.51 5.82
CA GLY A 26 -8.75 -9.92 6.17
C GLY A 26 -8.15 -11.07 5.36
N LYS A 27 -8.76 -11.41 4.20
CA LYS A 27 -8.17 -12.34 3.23
C LYS A 27 -6.85 -11.81 2.63
N GLN A 28 -6.14 -12.72 1.98
CA GLN A 28 -4.86 -12.46 1.32
C GLN A 28 -5.10 -12.18 -0.16
N ALA A 29 -4.37 -11.22 -0.73
CA ALA A 29 -4.40 -10.95 -2.15
C ALA A 29 -3.54 -11.98 -2.89
N ILE A 30 -4.03 -12.51 -4.02
CA ILE A 30 -3.36 -13.53 -4.82
C ILE A 30 -2.73 -12.87 -6.04
N PHE A 31 -1.48 -13.25 -6.35
CA PHE A 31 -0.71 -12.78 -7.48
C PHE A 31 -0.14 -13.97 -8.25
N PRO A 32 -0.05 -13.88 -9.59
CA PRO A 32 0.49 -14.97 -10.39
C PRO A 32 2.01 -15.08 -10.21
N LEU A 33 2.57 -16.30 -10.36
CA LEU A 33 4.02 -16.51 -10.20
C LEU A 33 4.86 -15.75 -11.22
N ASN A 34 4.34 -15.57 -12.42
CA ASN A 34 4.99 -14.83 -13.50
C ASN A 34 4.79 -13.30 -13.38
N LEU A 35 4.33 -12.79 -12.23
CA LEU A 35 4.11 -11.36 -12.03
C LEU A 35 5.37 -10.54 -12.33
N ILE A 36 6.56 -11.04 -12.01
CA ILE A 36 7.82 -10.36 -12.33
C ILE A 36 8.01 -10.14 -13.84
N ASN A 37 7.56 -11.09 -14.67
CA ASN A 37 7.66 -11.00 -16.13
C ASN A 37 6.55 -10.11 -16.73
N ILE A 38 5.36 -10.10 -16.12
CA ILE A 38 4.21 -9.31 -16.59
C ILE A 38 4.33 -7.84 -16.16
N ASN A 39 4.69 -7.61 -14.90
CA ASN A 39 4.77 -6.29 -14.29
C ASN A 39 5.88 -6.25 -13.23
N PRO A 40 7.14 -6.05 -13.66
CA PRO A 40 8.29 -6.04 -12.75
C PRO A 40 8.19 -4.91 -11.72
N GLU A 41 7.62 -3.76 -12.08
CA GLU A 41 7.46 -2.64 -11.13
C GLU A 41 6.55 -3.00 -9.96
N LYS A 42 5.45 -3.72 -10.23
CA LYS A 42 4.53 -4.20 -9.20
C LYS A 42 5.19 -5.27 -8.33
N TRP A 43 5.99 -6.15 -8.93
CA TRP A 43 6.78 -7.13 -8.19
C TRP A 43 7.77 -6.46 -7.22
N PHE A 44 8.59 -5.53 -7.71
CA PHE A 44 9.53 -4.80 -6.87
C PHE A 44 8.85 -3.97 -5.78
N ALA A 45 7.63 -3.46 -6.03
CA ALA A 45 6.84 -2.80 -5.01
C ALA A 45 6.39 -3.77 -3.91
N LEU A 46 5.96 -4.99 -4.25
CA LEU A 46 5.63 -6.02 -3.26
C LEU A 46 6.85 -6.42 -2.43
N GLU A 47 8.00 -6.66 -3.07
CA GLU A 47 9.23 -7.01 -2.37
C GLU A 47 9.64 -5.89 -1.40
N TYR A 48 9.63 -4.64 -1.85
CA TYR A 48 9.96 -3.50 -1.00
C TYR A 48 9.01 -3.39 0.21
N LEU A 49 7.70 -3.53 -0.01
CA LEU A 49 6.73 -3.47 1.09
C LEU A 49 6.88 -4.63 2.07
N ALA A 50 7.30 -5.81 1.59
CA ALA A 50 7.58 -6.97 2.42
C ALA A 50 8.87 -6.79 3.23
N GLU A 51 9.92 -6.24 2.62
CA GLU A 51 11.18 -5.88 3.30
C GLU A 51 10.95 -4.85 4.42
N LYS A 52 10.00 -3.92 4.24
CA LYS A 52 9.57 -2.96 5.27
C LYS A 52 8.56 -3.52 6.28
N GLU A 53 8.28 -4.82 6.22
CA GLU A 53 7.32 -5.52 7.09
C GLU A 53 5.88 -4.96 7.05
N LEU A 54 5.55 -4.16 6.03
CA LEU A 54 4.22 -3.59 5.83
C LEU A 54 3.24 -4.65 5.31
N ILE A 55 3.77 -5.64 4.60
CA ILE A 55 3.02 -6.80 4.10
C ILE A 55 3.81 -8.08 4.40
N ARG A 56 3.11 -9.21 4.47
CA ARG A 56 3.69 -10.55 4.39
C ARG A 56 3.45 -11.09 2.99
N LEU A 57 4.53 -11.39 2.29
CA LEU A 57 4.52 -12.05 0.99
C LEU A 57 4.94 -13.51 1.16
N ARG A 58 4.17 -14.45 0.62
CA ARG A 58 4.50 -15.89 0.64
C ARG A 58 4.18 -16.52 -0.71
N LYS A 59 4.82 -17.63 -1.02
CA LYS A 59 4.46 -18.49 -2.14
C LYS A 59 3.56 -19.61 -1.64
N GLN A 60 2.42 -19.82 -2.30
CA GLN A 60 1.45 -20.86 -1.96
C GLN A 60 0.83 -21.42 -3.24
N ASP A 61 0.79 -22.75 -3.38
CA ASP A 61 0.06 -23.49 -4.43
C ASP A 61 0.28 -22.99 -5.87
N GLY A 62 1.51 -22.58 -6.20
CA GLY A 62 1.81 -22.08 -7.54
C GLY A 62 1.42 -20.61 -7.77
N HIS A 63 1.22 -19.84 -6.71
CA HIS A 63 0.91 -18.41 -6.72
C HIS A 63 1.69 -17.68 -5.61
N TYR A 64 1.72 -16.35 -5.67
CA TYR A 64 2.13 -15.51 -4.54
C TYR A 64 0.91 -15.01 -3.80
N VAL A 65 0.98 -14.98 -2.48
CA VAL A 65 -0.05 -14.42 -1.61
C VAL A 65 0.54 -13.28 -0.80
N ALA A 66 -0.14 -12.14 -0.80
CA ALA A 66 0.24 -10.99 0.00
C ALA A 66 -0.85 -10.62 1.00
N LYS A 67 -0.47 -10.39 2.25
CA LYS A 67 -1.36 -9.91 3.29
C LYS A 67 -0.77 -8.69 3.97
N ILE A 68 -1.54 -7.62 4.12
CA ILE A 68 -1.10 -6.46 4.92
C ILE A 68 -0.91 -6.86 6.38
N THR A 69 0.18 -6.39 7.01
CA THR A 69 0.44 -6.66 8.43
C THR A 69 -0.26 -5.64 9.32
N SER A 70 -0.36 -5.94 10.61
CA SER A 70 -0.81 -4.96 11.60
C SER A 70 0.05 -3.69 11.61
N TYR A 71 1.35 -3.81 11.31
CA TYR A 71 2.25 -2.67 11.17
C TYR A 71 1.92 -1.84 9.92
N GLY A 72 1.70 -2.48 8.77
CA GLY A 72 1.26 -1.81 7.53
C GLY A 72 -0.08 -1.08 7.70
N ILE A 73 -1.05 -1.68 8.40
CA ILE A 73 -2.33 -1.04 8.72
C ILE A 73 -2.12 0.23 9.57
N LYS A 74 -1.29 0.16 10.62
CA LYS A 74 -0.97 1.32 11.46
C LYS A 74 -0.32 2.45 10.65
N GLN A 75 0.64 2.12 9.78
CA GLN A 75 1.27 3.06 8.86
C GLN A 75 0.25 3.75 7.94
N MET A 76 -0.69 3.00 7.37
CA MET A 76 -1.76 3.55 6.53
C MET A 76 -2.70 4.48 7.30
N ASN A 77 -3.07 4.11 8.53
CA ASN A 77 -3.93 4.94 9.37
C ASN A 77 -3.24 6.24 9.80
N ASN A 78 -1.95 6.19 10.17
CA ASN A 78 -1.18 7.39 10.47
C ASN A 78 -1.08 8.29 9.24
N SER A 79 -0.75 7.74 8.07
CA SER A 79 -0.70 8.50 6.81
C SER A 79 -2.04 9.16 6.43
N LYS A 80 -3.17 8.45 6.63
CA LYS A 80 -4.53 8.99 6.40
C LYS A 80 -4.89 10.08 7.42
N LEU A 81 -4.47 9.94 8.68
CA LEU A 81 -4.62 10.99 9.70
C LEU A 81 -3.81 12.24 9.34
N TYR A 82 -2.59 12.10 8.83
CA TYR A 82 -1.80 13.22 8.31
C TYR A 82 -2.48 13.91 7.13
N LYS A 83 -3.03 13.15 6.16
CA LYS A 83 -3.81 13.74 5.05
C LYS A 83 -5.06 14.47 5.54
N LYS A 84 -5.78 13.93 6.53
CA LYS A 84 -7.00 14.56 7.09
C LYS A 84 -6.68 15.80 7.92
N GLN A 85 -5.53 15.84 8.62
CA GLN A 85 -5.07 17.03 9.34
C GLN A 85 -4.60 18.13 8.38
N LEU A 86 -3.85 17.80 7.33
CA LEU A 86 -3.39 18.77 6.33
C LEU A 86 -4.56 19.49 5.63
N ILE A 87 -5.65 18.78 5.34
CA ILE A 87 -6.88 19.39 4.78
C ILE A 87 -7.53 20.35 5.79
N ARG A 88 -7.53 20.03 7.09
CA ARG A 88 -8.10 20.92 8.12
C ARG A 88 -7.30 22.22 8.27
N PHE A 89 -5.97 22.16 8.16
CA PHE A 89 -5.14 23.38 8.24
C PHE A 89 -5.24 24.25 6.99
N SER A 90 -5.45 23.69 5.80
CA SER A 90 -5.62 24.49 4.56
C SER A 90 -6.99 25.17 4.46
N THR A 91 -8.02 24.66 5.15
CA THR A 91 -9.38 25.23 5.10
C THR A 91 -9.53 26.47 6.00
N ILE A 92 -8.63 26.65 6.98
CA ILE A 92 -8.67 27.80 7.90
C ILE A 92 -8.06 29.06 7.24
N ALA A 93 -7.30 28.91 6.16
CA ALA A 93 -6.62 30.03 5.49
C ALA A 93 -7.48 30.77 4.44
N THR A 94 -8.76 30.44 4.27
CA THR A 94 -9.59 31.01 3.17
C THR A 94 -10.82 31.80 3.63
N ASN A 95 -11.11 31.87 4.93
CA ASN A 95 -12.27 32.63 5.44
C ASN A 95 -11.83 33.73 6.41
N GLY A 96 -11.00 34.66 5.92
CA GLY A 96 -10.58 35.85 6.65
C GLY A 96 -10.52 37.06 5.73
N ILE A 97 -11.69 37.55 5.31
CA ILE A 97 -11.95 38.93 4.87
C ILE A 97 -13.29 39.33 5.45
#